data_AF-A0A3R7UAC0-F1
#
_entry.id   AF-A0A3R7UAC0-F1
#
_cell.length_a   1.000
_cell.length_b   1.000
_cell.length_c   1.000
_cell.angle_alpha   90.00
_cell.angle_beta   90.00
_cell.angle_gamma   90.00
#
_symmetry.space_group_name_H-M   'P 1'
#
loop_
_entity.id
_entity.type
_entity.pdbx_description
1 polymer ?
#
loop_
_entity_poly.entity_id
_entity_poly.type
_entity_poly.pdbx_seq_one_letter_code
_entity_poly.pdbx_strand_id
1 'polypeptide(L)'
;MTIRATNEEGFSLIELLVVVAIIGVLAAVGVFGYQGYIDSAKKTVTEANAKAVQQWLLHTASMRSDGIEAYPSSCSADTANSELTIQACLAAIGSTDGPFASFKNPYKPSRTGNTAIRGLSSNSAITSGITECSAIDANAKEGDVLVTVSGTLIRTHYCLPSANSSVLVTKIGWDVDWN
;
A
#
# COMPACT_ATOMS: atom_id res chain seq x y z
N MET A 1 -49.28 -10.61 -50.80
CA MET A 1 -48.19 -10.51 -49.81
C MET A 1 -48.77 -9.81 -48.59
N THR A 2 -49.14 -10.56 -47.57
CA THR A 2 -49.79 -10.03 -46.34
C THR A 2 -48.70 -9.81 -45.30
N ILE A 3 -48.39 -8.54 -45.00
CA ILE A 3 -47.51 -8.17 -43.89
C ILE A 3 -48.32 -8.32 -42.60
N ARG A 4 -47.96 -9.29 -41.76
CA ARG A 4 -48.51 -9.40 -40.40
C ARG A 4 -47.71 -8.44 -39.53
N ALA A 5 -48.34 -7.36 -39.05
CA ALA A 5 -47.75 -6.52 -38.02
C ALA A 5 -47.66 -7.33 -36.73
N THR A 6 -46.44 -7.54 -36.23
CA THR A 6 -46.20 -8.10 -34.90
C THR A 6 -46.63 -7.05 -33.87
N ASN A 7 -47.51 -7.43 -32.94
CA ASN A 7 -47.96 -6.55 -31.87
C ASN A 7 -46.75 -6.27 -30.96
N GLU A 8 -46.09 -5.15 -31.15
CA GLU A 8 -45.00 -4.68 -30.29
C GLU A 8 -45.64 -4.17 -28.99
N GLU A 9 -45.69 -5.02 -27.97
CA GLU A 9 -46.14 -4.61 -26.63
C GLU A 9 -45.12 -3.61 -26.07
N GLY A 10 -45.48 -2.33 -26.12
CA GLY A 10 -44.69 -1.25 -25.54
C GLY A 10 -44.68 -1.34 -24.02
N PHE A 11 -43.50 -1.14 -23.44
CA PHE A 11 -43.29 -1.13 -21.99
C PHE A 11 -44.07 0.04 -21.35
N SER A 12 -44.80 -0.20 -20.25
CA SER A 12 -45.59 0.84 -19.62
C SER A 12 -44.71 1.83 -18.85
N LEU A 13 -45.06 3.11 -18.90
CA LEU A 13 -44.30 4.16 -18.19
C LEU A 13 -44.30 3.92 -16.67
N ILE A 14 -45.40 3.40 -16.12
CA ILE A 14 -45.49 3.07 -14.69
C ILE A 14 -44.62 1.86 -14.32
N GLU A 15 -44.45 0.91 -15.24
CA GLU A 15 -43.56 -0.25 -15.05
C GLU A 15 -42.10 0.21 -14.99
N LEU A 16 -41.70 1.20 -15.80
CA LEU A 16 -40.36 1.76 -15.69
C LEU A 16 -40.19 2.55 -14.40
N LEU A 17 -41.22 3.30 -13.98
CA LEU A 17 -41.15 4.16 -12.81
C LEU A 17 -40.94 3.34 -11.53
N VAL A 18 -41.65 2.22 -11.36
CA VAL A 18 -41.48 1.37 -10.17
C VAL A 18 -40.11 0.69 -10.14
N VAL A 19 -39.59 0.26 -11.29
CA VAL A 19 -38.25 -0.37 -11.38
C VAL A 19 -37.17 0.63 -10.99
N VAL A 20 -37.23 1.86 -11.50
CA VAL A 20 -36.28 2.92 -11.12
C VAL A 20 -36.39 3.26 -9.63
N ALA A 21 -37.60 3.28 -9.07
CA ALA A 21 -37.81 3.51 -7.64
C ALA A 21 -37.15 2.42 -6.77
N ILE A 22 -37.32 1.14 -7.13
CA ILE A 22 -36.72 0.02 -6.39
C ILE A 22 -35.19 0.04 -6.53
N ILE A 23 -34.66 0.23 -7.75
CA ILE A 23 -33.21 0.31 -7.98
C ILE A 23 -32.61 1.49 -7.20
N GLY A 24 -33.31 2.62 -7.11
CA GLY A 24 -32.87 3.78 -6.33
C GLY A 24 -32.65 3.46 -4.84
N VAL A 25 -33.58 2.73 -4.21
CA VAL A 25 -33.43 2.32 -2.80
C VAL A 25 -32.32 1.29 -2.62
N LEU A 26 -32.23 0.29 -3.51
CA LEU A 26 -31.19 -0.74 -3.45
C LEU A 26 -29.79 -0.16 -3.62
N ALA A 27 -29.63 0.81 -4.54
CA ALA A 27 -28.36 1.51 -4.75
C ALA A 27 -27.93 2.27 -3.48
N ALA A 28 -28.86 2.97 -2.82
CA ALA A 28 -28.54 3.73 -1.61
C ALA A 28 -28.03 2.83 -0.46
N VAL A 29 -28.72 1.73 -0.17
CA VAL A 29 -28.31 0.80 0.89
C VAL A 29 -27.03 0.04 0.53
N GLY A 30 -26.87 -0.34 -0.74
CA GLY A 30 -25.70 -1.05 -1.23
C GLY A 30 -24.39 -0.28 -1.05
N VAL A 31 -24.41 1.04 -1.23
CA VAL A 31 -23.21 1.89 -1.07
C VAL A 31 -22.67 1.86 0.36
N PHE A 32 -23.53 2.01 1.38
CA PHE A 32 -23.09 2.00 2.78
C PHE A 32 -22.56 0.64 3.22
N GLY A 33 -23.18 -0.46 2.76
CA GLY A 33 -22.72 -1.81 3.07
C GLY A 33 -21.36 -2.16 2.44
N TYR A 34 -21.07 -1.61 1.25
CA TYR A 34 -19.84 -1.93 0.51
C TYR A 34 -18.59 -1.23 1.05
N GLN A 35 -18.75 -0.06 1.69
CA GLN A 35 -17.63 0.74 2.18
C GLN A 35 -16.70 -0.03 3.14
N GLY A 36 -17.28 -0.79 4.08
CA GLY A 36 -16.49 -1.58 5.05
C GLY A 36 -15.68 -2.71 4.40
N TYR A 37 -16.19 -3.30 3.32
CA TYR A 37 -15.45 -4.30 2.55
C TYR A 37 -14.25 -3.66 1.84
N ILE A 38 -14.44 -2.49 1.22
CA ILE A 38 -13.36 -1.75 0.56
C ILE A 38 -12.27 -1.35 1.55
N ASP A 39 -12.64 -0.86 2.74
CA ASP A 39 -11.66 -0.44 3.73
C ASP A 39 -10.86 -1.62 4.31
N SER A 40 -11.52 -2.77 4.50
CA SER A 40 -10.87 -4.02 4.90
C SER A 40 -9.92 -4.54 3.80
N ALA A 41 -10.37 -4.51 2.54
CA ALA A 41 -9.56 -4.90 1.39
C ALA A 41 -8.30 -4.02 1.27
N LYS A 42 -8.45 -2.70 1.41
CA LYS A 42 -7.30 -1.77 1.41
C LYS A 42 -6.31 -2.10 2.52
N LYS A 43 -6.78 -2.37 3.74
CA LYS A 43 -5.93 -2.76 4.87
C LYS A 43 -5.14 -4.03 4.58
N THR A 44 -5.81 -5.06 4.05
CA THR A 44 -5.17 -6.34 3.68
C THR A 44 -4.12 -6.14 2.58
N VAL A 45 -4.43 -5.33 1.56
CA VAL A 45 -3.46 -5.04 0.49
C VAL A 45 -2.27 -4.25 1.02
N THR A 46 -2.48 -3.27 1.91
CA THR A 46 -1.37 -2.53 2.54
C THR A 46 -0.46 -3.46 3.36
N GLU A 47 -1.02 -4.42 4.09
CA GLU A 47 -0.24 -5.43 4.80
C GLU A 47 0.54 -6.34 3.83
N ALA A 48 -0.10 -6.83 2.77
CA ALA A 48 0.55 -7.65 1.75
C ALA A 48 1.70 -6.90 1.05
N ASN A 49 1.48 -5.62 0.76
CA ASN A 49 2.47 -4.71 0.20
C ASN A 49 3.68 -4.55 1.13
N ALA A 50 3.45 -4.34 2.43
CA ALA A 50 4.53 -4.27 3.40
C ALA A 50 5.30 -5.60 3.51
N LYS A 51 4.60 -6.74 3.44
CA LYS A 51 5.21 -8.08 3.40
C LYS A 51 6.07 -8.28 2.17
N ALA A 52 5.64 -7.81 1.00
CA ALA A 52 6.44 -7.89 -0.22
C ALA A 52 7.76 -7.10 -0.09
N VAL A 53 7.71 -5.90 0.49
CA VAL A 53 8.92 -5.10 0.78
C VAL A 53 9.83 -5.84 1.76
N GLN A 54 9.28 -6.40 2.85
CA GLN A 54 10.06 -7.16 3.83
C GLN A 54 10.72 -8.41 3.22
N GLN A 55 9.98 -9.16 2.39
CA GLN A 55 10.51 -10.34 1.70
C GLN A 55 11.66 -9.97 0.76
N TRP A 56 11.51 -8.86 0.03
CA TRP A 56 12.60 -8.35 -0.79
C TRP A 56 13.82 -7.97 0.05
N LEU A 57 13.64 -7.32 1.21
CA LEU A 57 14.75 -6.97 2.11
C LEU A 57 15.50 -8.20 2.63
N LEU A 58 14.77 -9.27 2.97
CA LEU A 58 15.35 -10.55 3.40
C LEU A 58 16.13 -11.21 2.27
N HIS A 59 15.58 -11.22 1.06
CA HIS A 59 16.25 -11.81 -0.09
C HIS A 59 17.53 -11.04 -0.45
N THR A 60 17.45 -9.70 -0.45
CA THR A 60 18.60 -8.83 -0.65
C THR A 60 19.67 -9.04 0.43
N ALA A 61 19.29 -9.23 1.70
CA ALA A 61 20.23 -9.57 2.77
C ALA A 61 20.99 -10.88 2.45
N SER A 62 20.28 -11.93 2.02
CA SER A 62 20.91 -13.21 1.65
C SER A 62 21.81 -13.11 0.42
N MET A 63 21.45 -12.32 -0.60
CA MET A 63 22.31 -12.10 -1.76
C MET A 63 23.59 -11.35 -1.36
N ARG A 64 23.47 -10.35 -0.49
CA ARG A 64 24.60 -9.56 0.00
C ARG A 64 25.59 -10.41 0.80
N SER A 65 25.12 -11.32 1.67
CA SER A 65 26.00 -12.21 2.42
C SER A 65 26.77 -13.18 1.51
N ASP A 66 26.21 -13.52 0.36
CA ASP A 66 26.83 -14.41 -0.63
C ASP A 66 27.72 -13.66 -1.65
N GLY A 67 27.86 -12.33 -1.50
CA GLY A 67 28.66 -11.50 -2.41
C GLY A 67 28.03 -11.29 -3.79
N ILE A 68 26.73 -11.53 -3.94
CA ILE A 68 25.98 -11.30 -5.17
C ILE A 68 25.50 -9.84 -5.20
N GLU A 69 25.69 -9.17 -6.33
CA GLU A 69 25.22 -7.79 -6.49
C GLU A 69 23.68 -7.72 -6.40
N ALA A 70 23.19 -6.95 -5.43
CA ALA A 70 21.78 -6.63 -5.31
C ALA A 70 21.38 -5.48 -6.24
N TYR A 71 20.15 -5.53 -6.75
CA TYR A 71 19.56 -4.45 -7.52
C TYR A 71 18.46 -3.74 -6.71
N PRO A 72 18.47 -2.39 -6.60
CA PRO A 72 19.38 -1.44 -7.24
C PRO A 72 20.81 -1.51 -6.68
N SER A 73 21.82 -1.11 -7.47
CA SER A 73 23.24 -1.24 -7.10
C SER A 73 23.62 -0.48 -5.82
N SER A 74 22.84 0.55 -5.44
CA SER A 74 22.97 1.22 -4.14
C SER A 74 22.73 0.30 -2.94
N CYS A 75 22.08 -0.84 -3.17
CA CYS A 75 21.80 -1.88 -2.19
C CYS A 75 22.84 -3.01 -2.18
N SER A 76 23.95 -2.90 -2.92
CA SER A 76 25.04 -3.87 -2.86
C SER A 76 25.76 -3.85 -1.50
N ALA A 77 26.38 -4.97 -1.13
CA ALA A 77 27.10 -5.11 0.14
C ALA A 77 28.18 -4.02 0.32
N ASP A 78 28.93 -3.75 -0.75
CA ASP A 78 29.99 -2.75 -0.75
C ASP A 78 29.50 -1.31 -0.66
N THR A 79 28.26 -1.04 -1.09
CA THR A 79 27.70 0.32 -1.07
C THR A 79 26.89 0.60 0.20
N ALA A 80 25.95 -0.28 0.54
CA ALA A 80 25.03 -0.10 1.67
C ALA A 80 25.56 -0.74 2.96
N ASN A 81 26.68 -0.26 3.48
CA ASN A 81 27.39 -0.81 4.66
C ASN A 81 27.29 0.07 5.92
N SER A 82 26.58 1.19 5.83
CA SER A 82 26.31 2.11 6.95
C SER A 82 24.86 2.56 6.92
N GLU A 83 24.32 3.01 8.05
CA GLU A 83 22.92 3.46 8.17
C GLU A 83 22.50 4.43 7.06
N LEU A 84 23.35 5.41 6.73
CA LEU A 84 23.08 6.40 5.69
C LEU A 84 22.98 5.76 4.30
N THR A 85 23.89 4.85 3.98
CA THR A 85 23.91 4.18 2.68
C THR A 85 22.81 3.12 2.55
N ILE A 86 22.44 2.46 3.65
CA ILE A 86 21.26 1.59 3.71
C ILE A 86 20.00 2.41 3.48
N GLN A 87 19.86 3.57 4.14
CA GLN A 87 18.75 4.48 3.92
C GLN A 87 18.67 4.93 2.46
N ALA A 88 19.80 5.27 1.83
CA ALA A 88 19.84 5.64 0.40
C ALA A 88 19.39 4.50 -0.51
N CYS A 89 19.81 3.26 -0.23
CA CYS A 89 19.29 2.07 -0.90
C CYS A 89 17.76 1.95 -0.74
N LEU A 90 17.27 2.02 0.50
CA LEU A 90 15.84 1.91 0.82
C LEU A 90 15.00 3.00 0.15
N ALA A 91 15.55 4.19 -0.06
CA ALA A 91 14.91 5.25 -0.83
C ALA A 91 14.87 4.95 -2.35
N ALA A 92 15.84 4.17 -2.85
CA ALA A 92 15.94 3.81 -4.26
C ALA A 92 15.01 2.66 -4.67
N ILE A 93 14.54 1.82 -3.75
CA ILE A 93 13.73 0.63 -4.09
C ILE A 93 12.40 0.97 -4.77
N GLY A 94 11.85 2.14 -4.48
CA GLY A 94 10.63 2.67 -5.12
C GLY A 94 10.89 3.65 -6.26
N SER A 95 12.15 3.91 -6.62
CA SER A 95 12.48 4.80 -7.75
C SER A 95 11.98 4.24 -9.09
N THR A 96 12.04 5.01 -10.17
CA THR A 96 11.55 4.63 -11.51
C THR A 96 12.13 3.30 -12.00
N ASP A 97 13.38 3.01 -11.64
CA ASP A 97 14.06 1.77 -12.01
C ASP A 97 14.04 0.75 -10.86
N GLY A 98 13.55 1.11 -9.68
CA GLY A 98 13.53 0.23 -8.52
C GLY A 98 12.56 -0.96 -8.66
N PRO A 99 12.78 -2.05 -7.90
CA PRO A 99 11.90 -3.24 -7.89
C PRO A 99 10.44 -2.91 -7.55
N PHE A 100 10.18 -1.77 -6.91
CA PHE A 100 8.85 -1.31 -6.54
C PHE A 100 8.40 -0.05 -7.29
N ALA A 101 8.98 0.28 -8.45
CA ALA A 101 8.58 1.44 -9.26
C ALA A 101 7.06 1.51 -9.52
N SER A 102 6.45 0.36 -9.82
CA SER A 102 5.03 0.23 -10.13
C SER A 102 4.13 0.03 -8.90
N PHE A 103 4.68 0.09 -7.69
CA PHE A 103 3.92 -0.07 -6.46
C PHE A 103 2.82 0.99 -6.35
N LYS A 104 1.63 0.58 -5.88
CA LYS A 104 0.47 1.46 -5.68
C LYS A 104 -0.01 1.43 -4.25
N ASN A 105 -0.28 2.61 -3.70
CA ASN A 105 -0.93 2.75 -2.41
C ASN A 105 -2.47 2.49 -2.54
N PRO A 106 -3.06 1.56 -1.75
CA PRO A 106 -4.49 1.22 -1.84
C PRO A 106 -5.46 2.33 -1.40
N TYR A 107 -5.02 3.22 -0.50
CA TYR A 107 -5.81 4.33 0.00
C TYR A 107 -5.64 5.59 -0.84
N LYS A 108 -4.45 5.80 -1.41
CA LYS A 108 -4.10 6.94 -2.28
C LYS A 108 -3.42 6.46 -3.57
N PRO A 109 -4.18 6.04 -4.60
CA PRO A 109 -3.61 5.50 -5.84
C PRO A 109 -2.68 6.45 -6.63
N SER A 110 -2.74 7.75 -6.35
CA SER A 110 -1.82 8.76 -6.88
C SER A 110 -0.39 8.64 -6.33
N ARG A 111 -0.21 7.95 -5.19
CA ARG A 111 1.10 7.64 -4.61
C ARG A 111 1.60 6.33 -5.16
N THR A 112 2.79 6.37 -5.75
CA THR A 112 3.44 5.27 -6.45
C THR A 112 4.90 5.17 -6.05
N GLY A 113 5.47 3.97 -6.09
CA GLY A 113 6.91 3.75 -5.88
C GLY A 113 7.45 4.51 -4.65
N ASN A 114 8.39 5.42 -4.87
CA ASN A 114 9.11 6.19 -3.85
C ASN A 114 8.24 7.16 -3.04
N THR A 115 7.02 7.45 -3.48
CA THR A 115 6.06 8.24 -2.69
C THR A 115 5.22 7.35 -1.78
N ALA A 116 5.07 6.07 -2.13
CA ALA A 116 4.29 5.11 -1.34
C ALA A 116 5.15 4.20 -0.46
N ILE A 117 6.42 4.00 -0.81
CA ILE A 117 7.43 3.29 -0.03
C ILE A 117 8.53 4.27 0.32
N ARG A 118 8.82 4.43 1.62
CA ARG A 118 9.75 5.45 2.13
C ARG A 118 10.87 4.79 2.92
N GLY A 119 12.12 4.93 2.45
CA GLY A 119 13.31 4.56 3.19
C GLY A 119 13.81 5.71 4.06
N LEU A 120 13.86 5.51 5.38
CA LEU A 120 14.10 6.55 6.38
C LEU A 120 15.15 6.09 7.40
N SER A 121 16.01 6.99 7.87
CA SER A 121 16.75 6.76 9.11
C SER A 121 15.84 7.09 10.28
N SER A 122 15.78 6.22 11.30
CA SER A 122 14.98 6.52 12.48
C SER A 122 15.61 5.97 13.76
N ASN A 123 15.95 6.90 14.66
CA ASN A 123 16.31 6.62 16.06
C ASN A 123 15.15 6.88 17.03
N SER A 124 13.96 7.22 16.52
CA SER A 124 12.79 7.46 17.35
C SER A 124 12.15 6.15 17.80
N ALA A 125 11.63 6.11 19.03
CA ALA A 125 10.86 4.98 19.52
C ALA A 125 9.54 4.88 18.72
N ILE A 126 9.41 3.83 17.90
CA ILE A 126 8.21 3.54 17.11
C ILE A 126 7.42 2.45 17.83
N THR A 127 6.21 2.78 18.26
CA THR A 127 5.30 1.85 18.92
C THR A 127 4.10 1.58 18.02
N SER A 128 3.96 0.33 17.59
CA SER A 128 2.87 -0.12 16.72
C SER A 128 1.50 0.17 17.36
N GLY A 129 0.59 0.77 16.58
CA GLY A 129 -0.75 1.15 17.03
C GLY A 129 -0.81 2.40 17.91
N ILE A 130 0.33 3.08 18.16
CA ILE A 130 0.38 4.31 18.97
C ILE A 130 1.05 5.45 18.20
N THR A 131 2.23 5.19 17.61
CA THR A 131 2.97 6.21 16.87
C THR A 131 2.22 6.58 15.59
N GLU A 132 2.05 7.88 15.35
CA GLU A 132 1.49 8.37 14.09
C GLU A 132 2.52 8.28 12.96
N CYS A 133 2.07 7.96 11.74
CA CYS A 133 2.96 7.89 10.58
C CYS A 133 3.62 9.24 10.26
N SER A 134 2.92 10.33 10.51
CA SER A 134 3.41 11.72 10.40
C SER A 134 4.59 12.01 11.33
N ALA A 135 4.69 11.30 12.47
CA ALA A 135 5.80 11.43 13.40
C ALA A 135 7.07 10.73 12.92
N ILE A 136 6.94 9.74 12.02
CA ILE A 136 8.08 9.08 11.36
C ILE A 136 8.47 9.86 10.10
N ASP A 137 7.50 10.26 9.28
CA ASP A 137 7.70 11.08 8.09
C ASP A 137 6.49 11.99 7.86
N ALA A 138 6.72 13.30 7.82
CA ALA A 138 5.66 14.30 7.68
C ALA A 138 4.83 14.15 6.38
N ASN A 139 5.39 13.52 5.36
CA ASN A 139 4.73 13.25 4.08
C ASN A 139 4.05 11.88 4.02
N ALA A 140 4.16 11.04 5.06
CA ALA A 140 3.49 9.76 5.13
C ALA A 140 1.97 9.92 5.11
N LYS A 141 1.29 9.04 4.37
CA LYS A 141 -0.16 8.97 4.24
C LYS A 141 -0.66 7.57 4.57
N GLU A 142 -1.97 7.45 4.79
CA GLU A 142 -2.65 6.15 4.89
C GLU A 142 -2.27 5.25 3.71
N GLY A 143 -1.95 3.98 3.99
CA GLY A 143 -1.54 2.99 3.01
C GLY A 143 -0.06 3.00 2.61
N ASP A 144 0.74 3.98 3.07
CA ASP A 144 2.18 4.01 2.79
C ASP A 144 2.93 2.92 3.59
N VAL A 145 4.04 2.46 3.03
CA VAL A 145 5.00 1.56 3.68
C VAL A 145 6.23 2.38 4.08
N LEU A 146 6.58 2.34 5.35
CA LEU A 146 7.73 3.05 5.92
C LEU A 146 8.78 2.02 6.31
N VAL A 147 9.98 2.12 5.74
CA VAL A 147 11.11 1.26 6.07
C VAL A 147 12.12 2.12 6.81
N THR A 148 12.31 1.83 8.09
CA THR A 148 13.24 2.56 8.95
C THR A 148 14.51 1.76 9.16
N VAL A 149 15.66 2.42 9.19
CA VAL A 149 16.96 1.82 9.51
C VAL A 149 17.56 2.48 10.75
N SER A 150 18.18 1.67 11.61
CA SER A 150 18.99 2.07 12.76
C SER A 150 20.22 1.16 12.83
N GLY A 151 21.40 1.70 12.55
CA GLY A 151 22.60 0.93 12.25
C GLY A 151 22.42 0.06 11.00
N THR A 152 22.44 -1.26 11.18
CA THR A 152 22.18 -2.27 10.13
C THR A 152 20.79 -2.91 10.26
N LEU A 153 20.07 -2.60 11.35
CA LEU A 153 18.75 -3.15 11.61
C LEU A 153 17.68 -2.35 10.86
N ILE A 154 16.93 -3.05 10.03
CA ILE A 154 15.87 -2.53 9.18
C ILE A 154 14.52 -3.01 9.70
N ARG A 155 13.60 -2.06 9.92
CA ARG A 155 12.24 -2.32 10.38
C ARG A 155 11.24 -1.82 9.36
N THR A 156 10.37 -2.71 8.90
CA THR A 156 9.29 -2.38 7.98
C THR A 156 8.00 -2.11 8.75
N HIS A 157 7.34 -1.02 8.38
CA HIS A 157 6.09 -0.59 8.96
C HIS A 157 5.12 -0.16 7.85
N TYR A 158 3.84 -0.11 8.18
CA TYR A 158 2.83 0.40 7.27
C TYR A 158 1.78 1.24 7.98
N CYS A 159 1.20 2.16 7.23
CA CYS A 159 0.31 3.20 7.74
C CYS A 159 -1.14 2.82 7.55
N LEU A 160 -1.91 2.74 8.65
CA LEU A 160 -3.34 2.47 8.60
C LEU A 160 -4.15 3.61 9.24
N PRO A 161 -5.32 3.95 8.69
CA PRO A 161 -6.24 4.86 9.35
C PRO A 161 -6.80 4.23 10.63
N SER A 162 -7.01 5.07 11.65
CA SER A 162 -7.63 4.72 12.93
C SER A 162 -9.00 5.39 13.06
N ALA A 163 -9.80 4.95 14.03
CA ALA A 163 -11.15 5.47 14.28
C ALA A 163 -11.19 6.99 14.56
N ASN A 164 -10.08 7.56 15.07
CA ASN A 164 -9.97 8.99 15.41
C ASN A 164 -9.43 9.85 14.25
N SER A 165 -9.48 9.39 13.00
CA SER A 165 -8.89 10.05 11.82
C SER A 165 -7.36 10.19 11.83
N SER A 166 -6.66 9.70 12.86
CA SER A 166 -5.19 9.56 12.86
C SER A 166 -4.76 8.41 11.96
N VAL A 167 -3.55 8.51 11.41
CA VAL A 167 -2.90 7.43 10.66
C VAL A 167 -1.79 6.84 11.51
N LEU A 168 -1.99 5.60 11.96
CA LEU A 168 -1.12 4.94 12.92
C LEU A 168 -0.20 3.93 12.23
N VAL A 169 1.01 3.84 12.77
CA VAL A 169 2.04 2.92 12.30
C VAL A 169 1.70 1.52 12.80
N THR A 170 1.76 0.54 11.92
CA THR A 170 1.71 -0.88 12.28
C THR A 170 3.03 -1.55 11.90
N LYS A 171 3.67 -2.22 12.86
CA LYS A 171 4.91 -2.97 12.60
C LYS A 171 4.58 -4.29 11.89
N ILE A 172 5.42 -4.66 10.93
CA ILE A 172 5.35 -5.99 10.33
C ILE A 172 6.30 -6.94 11.09
N GLY A 173 5.76 -8.09 11.52
CA GLY A 173 6.51 -9.23 12.06
C GLY A 173 7.86 -8.91 12.75
N TRP A 174 8.93 -9.45 12.17
CA TRP A 174 10.32 -9.37 12.64
C TRP A 174 11.15 -8.32 11.89
N ASP A 175 12.30 -7.98 12.46
CA ASP A 175 13.25 -7.03 11.87
C ASP A 175 14.24 -7.76 10.95
N VAL A 176 14.80 -7.05 9.97
CA VAL A 176 15.83 -7.57 9.03
C VAL A 176 17.16 -6.93 9.39
N ASP A 177 18.23 -7.73 9.47
CA ASP A 177 19.59 -7.22 9.69
C ASP A 177 20.44 -7.45 8.43
N TRP A 178 21.25 -6.45 8.07
CA TRP A 178 22.14 -6.45 6.91
C TRP A 178 23.62 -6.55 7.25
N ASN A 179 23.93 -6.78 8.52
CA ASN A 179 25.29 -7.09 8.99
C ASN A 179 25.68 -8.55 8.78
#